data_AF-A0A954T2J1-F1
#
_entry.id   AF-A0A954T2J1-F1
#
_cell.length_a   1.000
_cell.length_b   1.000
_cell.length_c   1.000
_cell.angle_alpha   90.00
_cell.angle_beta   90.00
_cell.angle_gamma   90.00
#
_symmetry.space_group_name_H-M   'P 1'
#
loop_
_entity.id
_entity.type
_entity.pdbx_description
1 polymer ?
#
loop_
_entity_poly.entity_id
_entity_poly.type
_entity_poly.pdbx_seq_one_letter_code
_entity_poly.pdbx_strand_id
1 'polypeptide(L)'
;MTAVITLLLTASLSAGEPDPKDPFLRDPDSSASTEAEMKPYKQQLRDTEIEFEMVPIPGGTFQMGSPPDEAGRDDDEGPVHPVKIEPFWMGKCEVTWDEYDTYRANLDIQRRNLSGRSADEVDNLADAVTRPTTEYTDMTFGSGHDGYPAICMTQLGAKMYCAWLTEKTGQYYRLPTEAEWEYACRAGTTTAYSFGDDPSQLDEYAWY
;
A
#
# COMPACT_ATOMS: atom_id res chain seq x y z
N MET A 1 3.56 -27.57 -46.97
CA MET A 1 3.63 -26.10 -47.01
C MET A 1 3.58 -25.65 -45.55
N THR A 2 4.74 -25.50 -44.93
CA THR A 2 4.89 -25.30 -43.48
C THR A 2 4.83 -23.80 -43.21
N ALA A 3 3.77 -23.33 -42.56
CA ALA A 3 3.65 -21.94 -42.15
C ALA A 3 4.47 -21.74 -40.87
N VAL A 4 5.57 -20.99 -40.99
CA VAL A 4 6.32 -20.46 -39.86
C VAL A 4 5.53 -19.27 -39.31
N ILE A 5 4.94 -19.43 -38.13
CA ILE A 5 4.35 -18.31 -37.38
C ILE A 5 5.51 -17.60 -36.67
N THR A 6 6.06 -16.58 -37.34
CA THR A 6 6.90 -15.58 -36.68
C THR A 6 5.98 -14.57 -36.01
N LEU A 7 5.66 -14.80 -34.74
CA LEU A 7 5.02 -13.77 -33.91
C LEU A 7 6.12 -12.82 -33.43
N LEU A 8 6.42 -11.79 -34.23
CA LEU A 8 7.18 -10.62 -33.77
C LEU A 8 6.22 -9.79 -32.92
N LEU A 9 6.07 -10.17 -31.66
CA LEU A 9 5.41 -9.33 -30.65
C LEU A 9 6.47 -8.35 -30.13
N THR A 10 6.72 -7.26 -30.87
CA THR A 10 7.34 -6.07 -30.26
C THR A 10 6.26 -5.33 -29.51
N ALA A 11 5.78 -5.91 -28.41
CA ALA A 11 5.09 -5.18 -27.36
C ALA A 11 6.18 -4.75 -26.37
N SER A 12 6.74 -3.56 -26.57
CA SER A 12 7.38 -2.85 -25.46
C SER A 12 6.25 -2.31 -24.59
N LEU A 13 5.61 -3.19 -23.81
CA LEU A 13 5.10 -2.81 -22.51
C LEU A 13 6.33 -2.88 -21.61
N SER A 14 7.06 -1.78 -21.47
CA SER A 14 8.11 -1.76 -20.44
C SER A 14 7.40 -1.71 -19.10
N ALA A 15 7.44 -2.82 -18.34
CA ALA A 15 7.30 -2.79 -16.89
C ALA A 15 8.04 -1.56 -16.37
N GLY A 16 7.40 -0.71 -15.56
CA GLY A 16 7.77 0.70 -15.32
C GLY A 16 9.27 0.93 -15.27
N GLU A 17 9.88 1.22 -16.42
CA GLU A 17 11.33 1.36 -16.53
C GLU A 17 11.66 2.82 -16.19
N PRO A 18 12.46 3.09 -15.15
CA PRO A 18 12.76 4.46 -14.74
C PRO A 18 13.62 5.20 -15.79
N ASP A 19 13.25 6.44 -16.12
CA ASP A 19 14.09 7.37 -16.90
C ASP A 19 15.17 7.95 -15.96
N PRO A 20 16.45 8.05 -16.36
CA PRO A 20 17.46 8.77 -15.57
C PRO A 20 17.07 10.19 -15.11
N LYS A 21 16.12 10.86 -15.79
CA LYS A 21 15.59 12.19 -15.41
C LYS A 21 14.41 12.12 -14.43
N ASP A 22 13.71 11.01 -14.39
CA ASP A 22 12.65 10.71 -13.42
C ASP A 22 12.82 9.26 -12.94
N PRO A 23 13.82 9.03 -12.07
CA PRO A 23 14.17 7.68 -11.66
C PRO A 23 13.11 7.05 -10.76
N PHE A 24 12.12 7.81 -10.29
CA PHE A 24 11.16 7.36 -9.30
C PHE A 24 9.80 7.00 -9.90
N LEU A 25 9.53 7.39 -11.16
CA LEU A 25 8.23 7.24 -11.80
C LEU A 25 7.11 7.85 -10.93
N ARG A 26 7.35 9.06 -10.42
CA ARG A 26 6.38 9.72 -9.53
C ARG A 26 5.19 10.18 -10.35
N ASP A 27 4.01 9.87 -9.86
CA ASP A 27 2.81 10.55 -10.30
C ASP A 27 2.90 12.04 -9.90
N PRO A 28 2.70 13.01 -10.81
CA PRO A 28 2.68 14.43 -10.46
C PRO A 28 1.71 14.78 -9.32
N ASP A 29 0.61 14.04 -9.19
CA ASP A 29 -0.40 14.22 -8.15
C ASP A 29 0.02 13.61 -6.79
N SER A 30 1.18 12.94 -6.71
CA SER A 30 1.79 12.44 -5.46
C SER A 30 2.46 13.54 -4.61
N SER A 31 2.36 14.80 -5.02
CA SER A 31 2.88 15.94 -4.27
C SER A 31 1.85 17.07 -4.21
N ALA A 32 1.69 17.66 -3.03
CA ALA A 32 0.84 18.81 -2.82
C ALA A 32 1.46 19.71 -1.74
N SER A 33 1.27 21.02 -1.86
CA SER A 33 1.69 21.98 -0.81
C SER A 33 0.53 22.32 0.13
N THR A 34 -0.71 22.05 -0.29
CA THR A 34 -1.93 22.31 0.49
C THR A 34 -2.93 21.16 0.36
N GLU A 35 -3.84 21.04 1.31
CA GLU A 35 -4.90 20.02 1.29
C GLU A 35 -5.76 20.08 0.02
N ALA A 36 -6.11 21.28 -0.45
CA ALA A 36 -6.95 21.46 -1.63
C ALA A 36 -6.30 21.01 -2.94
N GLU A 37 -4.97 20.87 -2.95
CA GLU A 37 -4.20 20.35 -4.08
C GLU A 37 -4.05 18.82 -4.04
N MET A 38 -4.33 18.18 -2.90
CA MET A 38 -4.18 16.75 -2.75
C MET A 38 -5.20 16.03 -3.62
N LYS A 39 -4.73 15.09 -4.44
CA LYS A 39 -5.55 14.24 -5.29
C LYS A 39 -5.16 12.78 -5.10
N PRO A 40 -6.06 11.84 -5.44
CA PRO A 40 -5.66 10.45 -5.61
C PRO A 40 -4.56 10.35 -6.65
N TYR A 41 -3.59 9.48 -6.41
CA TYR A 41 -2.52 9.21 -7.37
C TYR A 41 -2.25 7.71 -7.44
N LYS A 42 -1.62 7.29 -8.54
CA LYS A 42 -1.16 5.91 -8.71
C LYS A 42 0.36 5.87 -8.72
N GLN A 43 0.95 5.01 -7.91
CA GLN A 43 2.39 4.80 -7.92
C GLN A 43 2.70 3.47 -8.58
N GLN A 44 3.44 3.51 -9.68
CA GLN A 44 4.00 2.31 -10.31
C GLN A 44 5.30 1.92 -9.59
N LEU A 45 5.46 0.63 -9.28
CA LEU A 45 6.71 0.09 -8.78
C LEU A 45 7.66 -0.18 -9.94
N ARG A 46 8.84 0.46 -9.89
CA ARG A 46 9.88 0.35 -10.93
C ARG A 46 10.22 -1.11 -11.25
N ASP A 47 10.51 -1.39 -12.50
CA ASP A 47 10.83 -2.72 -13.03
C ASP A 47 9.67 -3.74 -12.92
N THR A 48 8.47 -3.30 -12.56
CA THR A 48 7.26 -4.12 -12.46
C THR A 48 6.07 -3.48 -13.18
N GLU A 49 5.00 -4.26 -13.36
CA GLU A 49 3.70 -3.74 -13.82
C GLU A 49 2.75 -3.45 -12.64
N ILE A 50 3.25 -3.53 -11.41
CA ILE A 50 2.45 -3.37 -10.19
C ILE A 50 2.27 -1.88 -9.92
N GLU A 51 1.03 -1.51 -9.66
CA GLU A 51 0.62 -0.16 -9.26
C GLU A 51 -0.22 -0.24 -7.99
N PHE A 52 -0.09 0.75 -7.12
CA PHE A 52 -1.00 0.96 -5.99
C PHE A 52 -1.56 2.37 -6.00
N GLU A 53 -2.77 2.54 -5.45
CA GLU A 53 -3.50 3.81 -5.41
C GLU A 53 -3.48 4.38 -4.01
N MET A 54 -3.14 5.66 -3.91
CA MET A 54 -3.14 6.42 -2.67
C MET A 54 -4.23 7.48 -2.73
N VAL A 55 -5.09 7.53 -1.73
CA VAL A 55 -6.23 8.47 -1.66
C VAL A 55 -5.98 9.54 -0.59
N PRO A 56 -6.33 10.81 -0.87
CA PRO A 56 -6.19 11.87 0.11
C PRO A 56 -7.28 11.74 1.17
N ILE A 57 -6.86 11.81 2.43
CA ILE A 57 -7.72 11.84 3.61
C ILE A 57 -7.70 13.28 4.13
N PRO A 58 -8.84 14.00 4.08
CA PRO A 58 -8.91 15.39 4.49
C PRO A 58 -8.67 15.56 5.99
N GLY A 59 -8.05 16.66 6.37
CA GLY A 59 -7.79 16.96 7.78
C GLY A 59 -9.08 17.24 8.54
N GLY A 60 -9.10 16.98 9.84
CA GLY A 60 -10.31 17.15 10.63
C GLY A 60 -10.13 16.87 12.11
N THR A 61 -11.22 17.01 12.85
CA THR A 61 -11.31 16.56 14.24
C THR A 61 -12.44 15.55 14.33
N PHE A 62 -12.18 14.41 14.95
CA PHE A 62 -13.18 13.36 15.16
C PHE A 62 -13.15 12.86 16.61
N GLN A 63 -14.17 12.11 16.98
CA GLN A 63 -14.27 11.45 18.27
C GLN A 63 -13.69 10.04 18.15
N MET A 64 -12.51 9.82 18.71
CA MET A 64 -11.82 8.52 18.71
C MET A 64 -12.30 7.66 19.88
N GLY A 65 -12.47 6.36 19.65
CA GLY A 65 -12.98 5.37 20.60
C GLY A 65 -14.49 5.14 20.50
N SER A 66 -14.99 4.21 21.31
CA SER A 66 -16.36 3.69 21.23
C SER A 66 -17.21 4.09 22.44
N PRO A 67 -18.48 4.50 22.27
CA PRO A 67 -19.41 4.80 23.36
C PRO A 67 -19.56 3.64 24.35
N PRO A 68 -19.78 3.91 25.65
CA PRO A 68 -19.84 2.86 26.68
C PRO A 68 -20.99 1.87 26.52
N ASP A 69 -22.02 2.22 25.74
CA ASP A 69 -23.20 1.40 25.43
C ASP A 69 -23.14 0.75 24.04
N GLU A 70 -22.04 0.89 23.29
CA GLU A 70 -21.85 0.24 22.01
C GLU A 70 -21.73 -1.28 22.17
N ALA A 71 -22.49 -2.03 21.37
CA ALA A 71 -22.52 -3.48 21.45
C ALA A 71 -21.21 -4.08 20.91
N GLY A 72 -20.57 -4.93 21.70
CA GLY A 72 -19.32 -5.59 21.30
C GLY A 72 -18.05 -4.82 21.63
N ARG A 73 -18.18 -3.61 22.20
CA ARG A 73 -17.05 -2.81 22.71
C ARG A 73 -16.26 -3.53 23.81
N ASP A 74 -14.94 -3.45 23.75
CA ASP A 74 -13.99 -3.83 24.79
C ASP A 74 -13.64 -2.66 25.75
N ASP A 75 -13.06 -3.00 26.92
CA ASP A 75 -12.79 -2.04 28.00
C ASP A 75 -11.78 -0.93 27.61
N ASP A 76 -10.85 -1.23 26.70
CA ASP A 76 -9.76 -0.34 26.25
C ASP A 76 -10.14 0.59 25.09
N GLU A 77 -11.35 0.48 24.52
CA GLU A 77 -11.84 1.34 23.44
C GLU A 77 -12.33 2.72 23.92
N GLY A 78 -12.11 3.08 25.19
CA GLY A 78 -12.57 4.34 25.77
C GLY A 78 -11.52 5.05 26.62
N PRO A 79 -11.79 6.29 27.07
CA PRO A 79 -13.00 7.07 26.78
C PRO A 79 -12.99 7.67 25.36
N VAL A 80 -14.17 7.92 24.83
CA VAL A 80 -14.33 8.70 23.60
C VAL A 80 -13.74 10.10 23.80
N HIS A 81 -12.81 10.51 22.93
CA HIS A 81 -12.13 11.81 23.06
C HIS A 81 -11.84 12.46 21.70
N PRO A 82 -11.78 13.81 21.62
CA PRO A 82 -11.51 14.51 20.37
C PRO A 82 -10.04 14.36 19.97
N VAL A 83 -9.79 13.96 18.72
CA VAL A 83 -8.46 13.89 18.11
C VAL A 83 -8.45 14.71 16.83
N LYS A 84 -7.43 15.57 16.68
CA LYS A 84 -7.20 16.35 15.46
C LYS A 84 -6.22 15.60 14.56
N ILE A 85 -6.60 15.42 13.30
CA ILE A 85 -5.83 14.78 12.25
C ILE A 85 -5.49 15.83 11.19
N GLU A 86 -4.21 15.91 10.82
CA GLU A 86 -3.76 16.70 9.68
C GLU A 86 -3.99 15.90 8.38
N PRO A 87 -4.19 16.55 7.22
CA PRO A 87 -4.43 15.83 5.97
C PRO A 87 -3.24 14.97 5.56
N PHE A 88 -3.51 13.78 5.01
CA PHE A 88 -2.50 12.80 4.59
C PHE A 88 -3.03 11.91 3.46
N TRP A 89 -2.16 11.15 2.79
CA TRP A 89 -2.59 10.10 1.87
C TRP A 89 -2.56 8.73 2.54
N MET A 90 -3.52 7.87 2.22
CA MET A 90 -3.59 6.48 2.68
C MET A 90 -3.75 5.55 1.48
N GLY A 91 -3.19 4.33 1.56
CA GLY A 91 -3.44 3.29 0.57
C GLY A 91 -4.94 3.00 0.49
N LYS A 92 -5.47 2.93 -0.72
CA LYS A 92 -6.89 2.66 -0.95
C LYS A 92 -7.30 1.25 -0.49
N CYS A 93 -6.39 0.30 -0.62
CA CYS A 93 -6.53 -1.08 -0.20
C CYS A 93 -5.35 -1.47 0.70
N GLU A 94 -5.44 -2.61 1.39
CA GLU A 94 -4.26 -3.21 2.01
C GLU A 94 -3.18 -3.54 0.97
N VAL A 95 -1.92 -3.49 1.42
CA VAL A 95 -0.76 -3.89 0.61
C VAL A 95 -0.93 -5.34 0.17
N THR A 96 -0.87 -5.58 -1.13
CA THR A 96 -1.03 -6.93 -1.70
C THR A 96 0.26 -7.76 -1.63
N TRP A 97 0.15 -9.07 -1.79
CA TRP A 97 1.34 -9.93 -1.96
C TRP A 97 2.17 -9.54 -3.19
N ASP A 98 1.54 -9.07 -4.27
CA ASP A 98 2.26 -8.63 -5.47
C ASP A 98 3.22 -7.48 -5.15
N GLU A 99 2.73 -6.49 -4.41
CA GLU A 99 3.53 -5.37 -3.90
C GLU A 99 4.59 -5.83 -2.90
N TYR A 100 4.19 -6.61 -1.89
CA TYR A 100 5.09 -7.01 -0.80
C TYR A 100 6.22 -7.93 -1.29
N ASP A 101 5.93 -8.85 -2.22
CA ASP A 101 6.90 -9.77 -2.81
C ASP A 101 7.96 -9.05 -3.61
N THR A 102 7.58 -7.95 -4.26
CA THR A 102 8.53 -7.07 -4.95
C THR A 102 9.67 -6.66 -4.03
N TYR A 103 9.34 -6.38 -2.77
CA TYR A 103 10.30 -6.11 -1.71
C TYR A 103 10.89 -7.38 -1.10
N ARG A 104 10.09 -8.27 -0.52
CA ARG A 104 10.58 -9.38 0.33
C ARG A 104 11.35 -10.44 -0.46
N ALA A 105 10.98 -10.69 -1.71
CA ALA A 105 11.57 -11.72 -2.56
C ALA A 105 12.58 -11.15 -3.58
N ASN A 106 12.95 -9.86 -3.43
CA ASN A 106 13.86 -9.16 -4.35
C ASN A 106 13.37 -9.18 -5.80
N LEU A 107 12.05 -9.19 -6.06
CA LEU A 107 11.57 -9.27 -7.44
C LEU A 107 11.93 -8.02 -8.24
N ASP A 108 12.06 -6.86 -7.59
CA ASP A 108 12.58 -5.64 -8.20
C ASP A 108 13.99 -5.87 -8.80
N ILE A 109 14.89 -6.48 -8.03
CA ILE A 109 16.26 -6.79 -8.45
C ILE A 109 16.27 -7.86 -9.54
N GLN A 110 15.50 -8.92 -9.37
CA GLN A 110 15.43 -10.02 -10.34
C GLN A 110 14.91 -9.53 -11.69
N ARG A 111 13.82 -8.75 -11.70
CA ARG A 111 13.22 -8.19 -12.91
C ARG A 111 14.14 -7.19 -13.60
N ARG A 112 14.78 -6.29 -12.84
CA ARG A 112 15.82 -5.39 -13.38
C ARG A 112 16.95 -6.15 -14.05
N ASN A 113 17.47 -7.20 -13.41
CA ASN A 113 18.56 -7.99 -13.97
C ASN A 113 18.12 -8.71 -15.26
N LEU A 114 16.87 -9.18 -15.33
CA LEU A 114 16.28 -9.78 -16.53
C LEU A 114 16.08 -8.78 -17.67
N SER A 115 15.76 -7.51 -17.37
CA SER A 115 15.67 -6.44 -18.38
C SER A 115 17.05 -5.98 -18.88
N GLY A 116 18.13 -6.37 -18.20
CA GLY A 116 19.49 -5.93 -18.53
C GLY A 116 19.81 -4.50 -18.07
N ARG A 117 18.93 -3.88 -17.29
CA ARG A 117 19.15 -2.54 -16.72
C ARG A 117 20.20 -2.63 -15.61
N SER A 118 21.18 -1.73 -15.64
CA SER A 118 22.16 -1.61 -14.55
C SER A 118 21.53 -0.91 -13.34
N ALA A 119 22.01 -1.26 -12.14
CA ALA A 119 21.59 -0.60 -10.90
C ALA A 119 21.92 0.90 -10.93
N ASP A 120 20.96 1.74 -10.53
CA ASP A 120 21.13 3.17 -10.32
C ASP A 120 21.24 3.51 -8.83
N GLU A 121 21.32 4.80 -8.49
CA GLU A 121 21.41 5.25 -7.10
C GLU A 121 20.18 4.83 -6.27
N VAL A 122 18.99 4.93 -6.85
CA VAL A 122 17.73 4.54 -6.20
C VAL A 122 17.71 3.03 -5.90
N ASP A 123 18.18 2.20 -6.83
CA ASP A 123 18.31 0.76 -6.58
C ASP A 123 19.27 0.48 -5.42
N ASN A 124 20.40 1.18 -5.37
CA ASN A 124 21.40 0.97 -4.32
C ASN A 124 20.88 1.40 -2.94
N LEU A 125 20.12 2.51 -2.88
CA LEU A 125 19.48 2.96 -1.64
C LEU A 125 18.40 1.98 -1.16
N ALA A 126 17.54 1.53 -2.08
CA ALA A 126 16.49 0.57 -1.74
C ALA A 126 17.06 -0.81 -1.34
N ASP A 127 18.16 -1.27 -1.96
CA ASP A 127 18.83 -2.52 -1.60
C ASP A 127 19.53 -2.46 -0.24
N ALA A 128 19.87 -1.27 0.25
CA ALA A 128 20.40 -1.07 1.60
C ALA A 128 19.34 -1.26 2.70
N VAL A 129 18.04 -1.30 2.35
CA VAL A 129 16.96 -1.53 3.31
C VAL A 129 16.87 -3.03 3.65
N THR A 130 16.94 -3.33 4.95
CA THR A 130 16.85 -4.70 5.46
C THR A 130 15.54 -5.37 5.06
N ARG A 131 15.63 -6.52 4.39
CA ARG A 131 14.51 -7.39 4.01
C ARG A 131 14.25 -8.49 5.04
N PRO A 132 13.01 -9.02 5.15
CA PRO A 132 12.73 -10.18 6.00
C PRO A 132 13.49 -11.42 5.50
N THR A 133 13.77 -12.34 6.42
CA THR A 133 14.28 -13.67 6.05
C THR A 133 13.24 -14.43 5.26
N THR A 134 13.69 -15.27 4.31
CA THR A 134 12.82 -16.17 3.57
C THR A 134 11.97 -17.02 4.51
N GLU A 135 10.69 -17.12 4.19
CA GLU A 135 9.72 -17.89 4.92
C GLU A 135 10.00 -19.41 4.89
N TYR A 136 9.63 -20.09 5.98
CA TYR A 136 9.74 -21.55 6.09
C TYR A 136 8.50 -22.28 5.56
N THR A 137 7.39 -21.58 5.44
CA THR A 137 6.09 -22.09 5.02
C THR A 137 5.44 -21.09 4.08
N ASP A 138 4.47 -21.55 3.29
CA ASP A 138 3.57 -20.67 2.58
C ASP A 138 2.80 -19.81 3.58
N MET A 139 3.00 -18.49 3.48
CA MET A 139 2.41 -17.50 4.39
C MET A 139 0.99 -17.09 3.98
N THR A 140 0.51 -17.54 2.82
CA THR A 140 -0.88 -17.30 2.39
C THR A 140 -1.88 -18.13 3.18
N PHE A 141 -1.43 -19.23 3.79
CA PHE A 141 -2.27 -20.23 4.45
C PHE A 141 -3.48 -20.70 3.62
N GLY A 142 -3.36 -20.68 2.28
CA GLY A 142 -4.42 -21.08 1.36
C GLY A 142 -5.46 -20.00 1.04
N SER A 143 -5.30 -18.77 1.54
CA SER A 143 -6.22 -17.65 1.30
C SER A 143 -6.09 -17.01 -0.08
N GLY A 144 -5.04 -17.37 -0.85
CA GLY A 144 -4.71 -16.74 -2.13
C GLY A 144 -3.48 -15.84 -2.03
N HIS A 145 -2.89 -15.52 -3.18
CA HIS A 145 -1.65 -14.77 -3.29
C HIS A 145 -1.84 -13.55 -4.21
N ASP A 146 -2.12 -13.77 -5.49
CA ASP A 146 -2.20 -12.71 -6.50
C ASP A 146 -3.40 -11.78 -6.26
N GLY A 147 -3.15 -10.48 -6.06
CA GLY A 147 -4.14 -9.47 -5.72
C GLY A 147 -4.75 -9.58 -4.31
N TYR A 148 -4.30 -10.53 -3.48
CA TYR A 148 -4.75 -10.67 -2.10
C TYR A 148 -3.87 -9.86 -1.14
N PRO A 149 -4.41 -9.43 0.02
CA PRO A 149 -3.63 -8.71 1.02
C PRO A 149 -2.47 -9.59 1.52
N ALA A 150 -1.30 -8.97 1.64
CA ALA A 150 -0.15 -9.61 2.25
C ALA A 150 -0.40 -9.78 3.76
N ILE A 151 -0.29 -11.02 4.24
CA ILE A 151 -0.57 -11.38 5.64
C ILE A 151 0.64 -11.99 6.32
N CYS A 152 0.53 -12.20 7.63
CA CYS A 152 1.50 -12.93 8.44
C CYS A 152 2.93 -12.32 8.44
N MET A 153 3.01 -10.98 8.39
CA MET A 153 4.25 -10.24 8.59
C MET A 153 4.31 -9.59 9.97
N THR A 154 5.53 -9.32 10.45
CA THR A 154 5.71 -8.55 11.68
C THR A 154 5.52 -7.06 11.42
N GLN A 155 5.19 -6.30 12.46
CA GLN A 155 5.13 -4.83 12.37
C GLN A 155 6.47 -4.22 11.93
N LEU A 156 7.59 -4.80 12.35
CA LEU A 156 8.91 -4.38 11.87
C LEU A 156 9.06 -4.64 10.36
N GLY A 157 8.61 -5.80 9.87
CA GLY A 157 8.60 -6.14 8.45
C GLY A 157 7.79 -5.14 7.62
N ALA A 158 6.62 -4.75 8.11
CA ALA A 158 5.77 -3.73 7.46
C ALA A 158 6.45 -2.34 7.46
N LYS A 159 7.09 -1.94 8.57
CA LYS A 159 7.86 -0.68 8.62
C LYS A 159 9.05 -0.67 7.66
N MET A 160 9.76 -1.78 7.52
CA MET A 160 10.87 -1.88 6.57
C MET A 160 10.39 -1.87 5.13
N TYR A 161 9.20 -2.45 4.83
CA TYR A 161 8.56 -2.28 3.54
C TYR A 161 8.26 -0.81 3.23
N CYS A 162 7.68 -0.05 4.17
CA CYS A 162 7.47 1.39 3.98
C CYS A 162 8.79 2.15 3.74
N ALA A 163 9.87 1.78 4.44
CA ALA A 163 11.19 2.38 4.23
C ALA A 163 11.73 2.05 2.83
N TRP A 164 11.66 0.80 2.40
CA TRP A 164 12.05 0.40 1.04
C TRP A 164 11.21 1.11 -0.03
N LEU A 165 9.89 1.20 0.17
CA LEU A 165 8.98 1.89 -0.74
C LEU A 165 9.33 3.38 -0.84
N THR A 166 9.72 3.98 0.29
CA THR A 166 10.20 5.36 0.34
C THR A 166 11.45 5.55 -0.51
N GLU A 167 12.44 4.67 -0.38
CA GLU A 167 13.64 4.75 -1.21
C GLU A 167 13.32 4.54 -2.70
N LYS A 168 12.41 3.60 -3.04
CA LYS A 168 12.07 3.28 -4.44
C LYS A 168 11.31 4.36 -5.19
N THR A 169 10.50 5.14 -4.49
CA THR A 169 9.58 6.14 -5.08
C THR A 169 9.99 7.57 -4.74
N GLY A 170 10.88 7.72 -3.75
CA GLY A 170 11.28 8.99 -3.17
C GLY A 170 10.14 9.80 -2.55
N GLN A 171 9.00 9.16 -2.26
CA GLN A 171 7.90 9.68 -1.45
C GLN A 171 7.95 9.04 -0.07
N TYR A 172 7.62 9.79 0.99
CA TYR A 172 7.68 9.25 2.35
C TYR A 172 6.46 8.39 2.68
N TYR A 173 6.69 7.10 2.91
CA TYR A 173 5.67 6.13 3.36
C TYR A 173 5.91 5.70 4.80
N ARG A 174 4.81 5.43 5.50
CA ARG A 174 4.81 4.90 6.87
C ARG A 174 3.52 4.15 7.15
N LEU A 175 3.50 3.41 8.26
CA LEU A 175 2.25 2.93 8.83
C LEU A 175 1.41 4.12 9.34
N PRO A 176 0.07 4.05 9.22
CA PRO A 176 -0.80 5.01 9.88
C PRO A 176 -0.65 4.87 11.39
N THR A 177 -0.88 5.96 12.11
CA THR A 177 -1.16 5.89 13.53
C THR A 177 -2.54 5.28 13.74
N GLU A 178 -2.81 4.77 14.95
CA GLU A 178 -4.13 4.25 15.30
C GLU A 178 -5.23 5.30 15.08
N ALA A 179 -4.98 6.55 15.46
CA ALA A 179 -5.93 7.64 15.27
C ALA A 179 -6.19 7.97 13.79
N GLU A 180 -5.16 7.94 12.94
CA GLU A 180 -5.34 8.12 11.49
C GLU A 180 -6.10 6.96 10.85
N TRP A 181 -5.83 5.73 11.31
CA TRP A 181 -6.52 4.54 10.84
C TRP A 181 -8.01 4.58 11.21
N GLU A 182 -8.34 4.83 12.49
CA GLU A 182 -9.74 4.92 12.93
C GLU A 182 -10.46 6.10 12.24
N TYR A 183 -9.81 7.25 12.09
CA TYR A 183 -10.37 8.40 11.39
C TYR A 183 -10.75 8.07 9.93
N ALA A 184 -9.85 7.38 9.22
CA ALA A 184 -10.09 6.96 7.85
C ALA A 184 -11.21 5.90 7.78
N CYS A 185 -11.20 4.90 8.67
CA CYS A 185 -12.22 3.85 8.74
C CYS A 185 -13.61 4.40 9.05
N ARG A 186 -13.72 5.39 9.94
CA ARG A 186 -15.01 6.02 10.26
C ARG A 186 -15.58 6.82 9.09
N ALA A 187 -14.75 7.34 8.18
CA ALA A 187 -15.19 8.12 7.01
C ALA A 187 -16.20 9.24 7.36
N GLY A 188 -16.07 9.84 8.55
CA GLY A 188 -16.95 10.90 9.06
C GLY A 188 -18.21 10.41 9.80
N THR A 189 -18.45 9.11 9.92
CA THR A 189 -19.55 8.57 10.73
C THR A 189 -19.17 8.49 12.22
N THR A 190 -20.19 8.34 13.07
CA THR A 190 -20.06 8.06 14.51
C THR A 190 -20.71 6.74 14.89
N THR A 191 -20.95 5.89 13.89
CA THR A 191 -21.60 4.58 14.02
C THR A 191 -20.58 3.49 14.32
N ALA A 192 -21.04 2.31 14.70
CA ALA A 192 -20.17 1.16 14.99
C ALA A 192 -19.36 0.71 13.76
N TYR A 193 -19.94 0.80 12.56
CA TYR A 193 -19.27 0.52 11.29
C TYR A 193 -19.26 1.75 10.38
N SER A 194 -18.38 1.76 9.38
CA SER A 194 -18.29 2.81 8.37
C SER A 194 -19.57 2.97 7.54
N PHE A 195 -20.37 1.90 7.42
CA PHE A 195 -21.64 1.85 6.69
C PHE A 195 -22.89 1.97 7.58
N GLY A 196 -22.74 2.13 8.91
CA GLY A 196 -23.85 2.29 9.85
C GLY A 196 -23.76 1.36 11.06
N ASP A 197 -24.90 1.11 11.72
CA ASP A 197 -24.97 0.31 12.96
C ASP A 197 -25.58 -1.09 12.74
N ASP A 198 -25.95 -1.44 11.51
CA ASP A 198 -26.63 -2.71 11.20
C ASP A 198 -25.62 -3.81 10.82
N PRO A 199 -25.32 -4.76 11.73
CA PRO A 199 -24.36 -5.83 11.44
C PRO A 199 -24.85 -6.79 10.37
N SER A 200 -26.15 -6.80 10.02
CA SER A 200 -26.65 -7.67 8.95
C SER A 200 -26.13 -7.26 7.55
N GLN A 201 -25.54 -6.06 7.44
CA GLN A 201 -24.92 -5.58 6.21
C GLN A 201 -23.43 -5.96 6.09
N LEU A 202 -22.83 -6.61 7.10
CA LEU A 202 -21.39 -6.93 7.11
C LEU A 202 -20.94 -7.72 5.87
N ASP A 203 -21.76 -8.65 5.38
CA ASP A 203 -21.48 -9.46 4.18
C ASP A 203 -21.28 -8.63 2.90
N GLU A 204 -21.77 -7.38 2.85
CA GLU A 204 -21.58 -6.48 1.70
C GLU A 204 -20.25 -5.72 1.74
N TYR A 205 -19.65 -5.56 2.93
CA TYR A 205 -18.52 -4.65 3.17
C TYR A 205 -17.25 -5.32 3.71
N ALA A 206 -17.34 -6.52 4.28
CA ALA A 206 -16.23 -7.16 4.96
C ALA A 206 -16.16 -8.68 4.72
N TRP A 207 -14.95 -9.22 4.86
CA TRP A 207 -14.69 -10.65 4.96
C TRP A 207 -14.26 -10.92 6.41
N TYR A 208 -15.04 -11.70 7.17
CA TYR A 208 -14.89 -11.83 8.62
C TYR A 208 -14.99 -13.28 9.13
#